data_AF-A0A9D4R8T6-F1
#
_entry.id   AF-A0A9D4R8T6-F1
#
_cell.length_a   1.000
_cell.length_b   1.000
_cell.length_c   1.000
_cell.angle_alpha   90.00
_cell.angle_beta   90.00
_cell.angle_gamma   90.00
#
_symmetry.space_group_name_H-M   'P 1'
#
loop_
_entity.id
_entity.type
_entity.pdbx_description
1 polymer ?
#
loop_
_entity_poly.entity_id
_entity_poly.type
_entity_poly.pdbx_seq_one_letter_code
_entity_poly.pdbx_strand_id
1 'polypeptide(L)' 'MRLHSPVPTGSRTLDEELNIWGRAIPLVCMVQLNIWAQHHMEKYWDPNHW' A
#
# COMPACT_ATOMS: atom_id res chain seq x y z
N MET A 1 -13.77 -9.46 -1.64
CA MET A 1 -12.34 -9.64 -1.26
C MET A 1 -11.74 -8.45 -0.49
N ARG A 2 -12.46 -7.33 -0.29
CA ARG A 2 -11.95 -6.14 0.40
C ARG A 2 -11.69 -6.34 1.90
N LEU A 3 -12.71 -6.80 2.64
CA LEU A 3 -12.66 -7.07 4.08
C LEU A 3 -11.71 -8.22 4.46
N HIS A 4 -11.64 -9.24 3.60
CA HIS A 4 -10.82 -10.43 3.81
C HIS A 4 -9.91 -10.64 2.59
N SER A 5 -8.90 -9.78 2.45
CA SER A 5 -7.90 -9.97 1.42
C SER A 5 -7.11 -11.25 1.72
N PRO A 6 -7.04 -12.22 0.80
CA PRO A 6 -6.23 -13.42 1.00
C PRO A 6 -4.73 -13.10 1.07
N VAL A 7 -4.34 -11.93 0.55
CA VAL A 7 -2.98 -11.40 0.62
C VAL A 7 -3.05 -10.00 1.25
N PRO A 8 -2.81 -9.86 2.57
CA PRO A 8 -2.94 -8.58 3.27
C PRO A 8 -1.78 -7.62 2.98
N THR A 9 -0.63 -8.16 2.57
CA THR A 9 0.59 -7.40 2.29
C THR A 9 1.28 -7.88 1.02
N GLY A 10 1.91 -6.96 0.29
CA GLY A 10 2.79 -7.27 -0.84
C GLY A 10 4.09 -6.51 -0.74
N SER A 11 5.23 -7.15 -1.03
CA SER A 11 6.55 -6.50 -1.03
C SER A 11 7.02 -6.19 -2.45
N ARG A 12 7.75 -5.09 -2.60
CA ARG A 12 8.48 -4.72 -3.82
C ARG A 12 9.87 -4.24 -3.45
N THR A 13 10.85 -4.63 -4.26
CA THR A 13 12.19 -4.06 -4.23
C THR A 13 12.24 -2.95 -5.26
N LEU A 14 12.97 -1.88 -4.96
CA LEU A 14 13.15 -0.76 -5.88
C LEU A 14 14.36 -1.00 -6.77
N ASP A 15 14.14 -0.99 -8.08
CA ASP A 15 15.20 -1.06 -9.10
C ASP A 15 15.68 0.34 -9.52
N GLU A 16 14.91 1.38 -9.19
CA GLU A 16 15.20 2.79 -9.47
C GLU A 16 14.77 3.69 -8.30
N GLU A 17 15.27 4.94 -8.27
CA GLU A 17 14.91 5.92 -7.24
C GLU A 17 13.42 6.28 -7.35
N LEU A 18 12.66 6.04 -6.28
CA LEU A 18 11.22 6.27 -6.27
C LEU A 18 10.88 7.52 -5.45
N ASN A 19 10.25 8.50 -6.06
CA ASN A 19 9.72 9.68 -5.36
C ASN A 19 8.23 9.50 -5.03
N ILE A 20 7.89 9.45 -3.75
CA ILE A 20 6.51 9.39 -3.27
C ILE A 20 6.21 10.65 -2.44
N TRP A 21 5.19 11.41 -2.86
CA TRP A 21 4.73 12.62 -2.15
C TRP A 21 5.85 13.63 -1.85
N GLY A 22 6.79 13.79 -2.79
CA GLY A 22 7.93 14.71 -2.64
C GLY A 22 9.08 14.16 -1.81
N ARG A 23 9.04 12.90 -1.40
CA ARG A 23 10.12 12.21 -0.67
C ARG A 23 10.74 11.13 -1.54
N ALA A 24 12.06 11.18 -1.69
CA ALA A 24 12.82 10.11 -2.33
C ALA A 24 12.93 8.92 -1.37
N ILE A 25 12.53 7.74 -1.84
CA ILE A 25 12.79 6.48 -1.17
C ILE A 25 14.15 5.96 -1.65
N PRO A 26 15.06 5.60 -0.73
CA PRO A 26 16.39 5.14 -1.12
C PRO A 26 16.31 3.87 -1.97
N LEU A 27 17.24 3.75 -2.92
CA LEU A 27 17.53 2.49 -3.60
C LEU A 27 17.83 1.39 -2.58
N VAL A 28 17.52 0.14 -2.91
CA VAL A 28 17.71 -1.05 -2.05
C VAL A 28 16.74 -1.12 -0.84
N CYS A 29 15.83 -0.17 -0.69
CA CYS A 29 14.73 -0.32 0.26
C CYS A 29 13.63 -1.25 -0.29
N MET A 30 13.08 -2.08 0.59
CA MET A 30 11.87 -2.87 0.31
C MET A 30 10.64 -2.05 0.69
N VAL A 31 9.77 -1.81 -0.28
CA VAL A 31 8.46 -1.17 -0.05
C VAL A 31 7.43 -2.25 0.26
N GLN A 32 6.73 -2.11 1.39
CA GLN A 32 5.60 -2.96 1.73
C GLN A 32 4.28 -2.23 1.46
N LEU A 33 3.46 -2.83 0.61
CA LEU A 33 2.10 -2.42 0.33
C LEU A 33 1.18 -3.12 1.31
N ASN A 34 0.53 -2.36 2.20
CA ASN A 34 -0.48 -2.88 3.10
C ASN A 34 -1.85 -2.81 2.42
N ILE A 35 -2.20 -3.88 1.72
CA ILE A 35 -3.44 -4.01 0.95
C ILE A 35 -4.65 -3.97 1.88
N TRP A 36 -4.54 -4.62 3.05
CA TRP A 36 -5.58 -4.56 4.07
C TRP A 36 -5.85 -3.12 4.51
N ALA A 37 -4.80 -2.35 4.82
CA ALA A 37 -4.96 -0.96 5.24
C ALA A 37 -5.63 -0.13 4.15
N GLN A 38 -5.20 -0.24 2.89
CA GLN A 38 -5.81 0.48 1.77
C GLN A 38 -7.31 0.17 1.60
N HIS A 39 -7.71 -1.07 1.84
CA HIS A 39 -9.12 -1.50 1.78
C HIS A 39 -10.00 -0.96 2.90
N HIS A 40 -9.40 -0.40 3.96
CA HIS A 40 -10.09 0.20 5.11
C HIS A 40 -9.86 1.72 5.21
N MET A 41 -9.19 2.33 4.23
CA MET A 41 -9.01 3.78 4.20
C MET A 41 -10.32 4.47 3.80
N GLU A 42 -10.88 5.26 4.73
CA GLU A 42 -12.11 6.05 4.51
C GLU A 42 -12.03 6.99 3.32
N LYS A 43 -10.81 7.46 3.00
CA LYS A 43 -10.54 8.29 1.82
C LYS A 43 -11.00 7.63 0.51
N TYR A 44 -10.97 6.31 0.44
CA TYR A 44 -11.25 5.53 -0.78
C TYR A 44 -12.51 4.68 -0.65
N TRP A 45 -12.97 4.40 0.57
CA TRP A 45 -14.10 3.52 0.86
C TRP A 45 -15.04 4.17 1.85
N ASP A 46 -16.34 4.18 1.55
CA ASP A 46 -17.35 4.67 2.50
C ASP A 46 -17.35 3.77 3.75
N PRO A 47 -17.24 4.32 4.96
CA PRO A 47 -17.24 3.55 6.20
C PRO A 47 -18.51 2.70 6.40
N ASN A 48 -19.61 3.04 5.72
CA ASN A 48 -20.87 2.28 5.77
C ASN A 48 -21.01 1.23 4.66
N HIS A 49 -20.08 1.20 3.70
CA HIS A 49 -20.06 0.20 2.66
C HIS A 49 -19.29 -1.00 3.21
N TRP A 50 -20.00 -1.94 3.84
CA TRP A 50 -19.44 -3.21 4.29
C TRP A 50 -19.36 -4.20 3.13
#